data_AF-A0A259LQN6-F1
#
_entry.id   AF-A0A259LQN6-F1
#
_cell.length_a   1.000
_cell.length_b   1.000
_cell.length_c   1.000
_cell.angle_alpha   90.00
_cell.angle_beta   90.00
_cell.angle_gamma   90.00
#
_symmetry.space_group_name_H-M   'P 1'
#
loop_
_entity.id
_entity.type
_entity.pdbx_description
1 polymer ?
#
loop_
_entity_poly.entity_id
_entity_poly.type
_entity_poly.pdbx_seq_one_letter_code
_entity_poly.pdbx_strand_id
1 'polypeptide(L)'
;MSEFEVFETFAGGRIKAWVKGVEVEPEAREQLENVAGLPFVHSHLAVMPDVHFGRGATVGSVIPTKGAIIPAAVGVDIGCGMMAIRTSLTANDLPDSLSAVRAEIERKIPVGNGPGGNHKDTPARAATALRNSGLPERLDKVL
;
A
#
# COMPACT_ATOMS: atom_id res chain seq x y z
N MET A 1 2.82 27.91 1.14
CA MET A 1 1.76 26.92 1.42
C MET A 1 1.26 26.43 0.08
N SER A 2 1.18 25.12 -0.15
CA SER A 2 0.63 24.59 -1.40
C SER A 2 -0.87 24.95 -1.46
N GLU A 3 -1.24 25.79 -2.44
CA GLU A 3 -2.63 26.13 -2.70
C GLU A 3 -3.35 24.93 -3.33
N PHE A 4 -4.53 24.58 -2.79
CA PHE A 4 -5.43 23.58 -3.36
C PHE A 4 -6.47 24.25 -4.25
N GLU A 5 -6.94 23.52 -5.25
CA GLU A 5 -8.09 23.91 -6.08
C GLU A 5 -9.38 23.42 -5.43
N VAL A 6 -10.46 24.17 -5.61
CA VAL A 6 -11.80 23.80 -5.11
C VAL A 6 -12.74 23.61 -6.29
N PHE A 7 -13.38 22.45 -6.33
CA PHE A 7 -14.41 22.11 -7.30
C PHE A 7 -15.74 21.87 -6.58
N GLU A 8 -16.83 22.38 -7.16
CA GLU A 8 -18.18 22.04 -6.73
C GLU A 8 -18.75 21.05 -7.74
N THR A 9 -19.28 19.95 -7.24
CA THR A 9 -19.82 18.90 -8.09
C THR A 9 -21.24 19.24 -8.51
N PHE A 10 -21.70 18.62 -9.60
CA PHE A 10 -23.08 18.79 -10.07
C PHE A 10 -24.13 18.41 -9.01
N ALA A 11 -23.80 17.49 -8.10
CA ALA A 11 -24.66 17.04 -7.01
C ALA A 11 -24.54 17.90 -5.73
N GLY A 12 -23.83 19.03 -5.78
CA GLY A 12 -23.63 19.93 -4.62
C GLY A 12 -22.55 19.47 -3.64
N GLY A 13 -21.77 18.46 -4.00
CA GLY A 13 -20.58 18.03 -3.28
C GLY A 13 -19.42 19.01 -3.46
N ARG A 14 -18.42 18.94 -2.59
CA ARG A 14 -17.22 19.79 -2.67
C ARG A 14 -15.97 18.93 -2.71
N ILE A 15 -15.04 19.28 -3.60
CA ILE A 15 -13.74 18.63 -3.73
C ILE A 15 -12.65 19.68 -3.47
N LYS A 16 -11.65 19.31 -2.66
CA LYS A 16 -10.38 20.05 -2.54
C LYS A 16 -9.26 19.22 -3.13
N ALA A 17 -8.55 19.73 -4.12
CA ALA A 17 -7.54 18.97 -4.82
C ALA A 17 -6.17 19.64 -4.83
N TRP A 18 -5.13 18.84 -4.60
CA TRP A 18 -3.73 19.23 -4.69
C TRP A 18 -3.10 18.72 -5.99
N VAL A 19 -3.75 19.01 -7.13
CA VAL A 19 -3.39 18.44 -8.44
C VAL A 19 -2.88 19.48 -9.44
N LYS A 20 -2.52 20.68 -8.97
CA LYS A 20 -2.02 21.75 -9.84
C LYS A 20 -0.75 21.30 -10.57
N GLY A 21 -0.81 21.28 -11.90
CA GLY A 21 0.29 20.81 -12.75
C GLY A 21 0.43 19.29 -12.84
N VAL A 22 -0.54 18.54 -12.30
CA VAL A 22 -0.64 17.09 -12.43
C VAL A 22 -1.83 16.76 -13.32
N GLU A 23 -1.61 15.89 -14.30
CA GLU A 23 -2.68 15.37 -15.13
C GLU A 23 -3.53 14.38 -14.32
N VAL A 24 -4.85 14.57 -14.35
CA VAL A 24 -5.82 13.68 -13.70
C VAL A 24 -6.71 13.11 -14.79
N GLU A 25 -6.70 11.77 -14.89
CA GLU A 25 -7.48 10.99 -15.86
C GLU A 25 -8.97 11.39 -15.84
N PRO A 26 -9.64 11.49 -17.00
CA PRO A 26 -11.06 11.81 -17.08
C PRO A 26 -11.94 10.88 -16.22
N GLU A 27 -11.64 9.59 -16.21
CA GLU A 27 -12.35 8.56 -15.45
C GLU A 27 -12.17 8.76 -13.94
N ALA A 28 -10.98 9.17 -13.51
CA ALA A 28 -10.72 9.53 -12.11
C ALA A 28 -11.51 10.79 -11.73
N ARG A 29 -11.59 11.80 -12.60
CA ARG A 29 -12.41 13.01 -12.37
C ARG A 29 -13.89 12.67 -12.22
N GLU A 30 -14.43 11.85 -13.11
CA GLU A 30 -15.83 11.39 -13.03
C GLU A 30 -16.08 10.61 -11.73
N GLN A 31 -15.16 9.73 -11.35
CA GLN A 31 -15.26 8.99 -10.10
C GLN A 31 -15.25 9.91 -8.87
N LEU A 32 -14.40 10.95 -8.85
CA LEU A 32 -14.37 11.96 -7.79
C LEU A 32 -15.69 12.74 -7.70
N GLU A 33 -16.24 13.18 -8.84
CA GLU A 33 -17.53 13.88 -8.94
C GLU A 33 -18.66 13.03 -8.35
N ASN A 34 -18.73 11.76 -8.75
CA ASN A 34 -19.74 10.81 -8.29
C ASN A 34 -19.64 10.57 -6.77
N VAL A 35 -18.43 10.34 -6.25
CA VAL A 35 -18.23 10.06 -4.82
C VAL A 35 -18.50 11.30 -3.97
N ALA A 36 -18.02 12.47 -4.38
CA ALA A 36 -18.24 13.71 -3.63
C ALA A 36 -19.72 14.13 -3.59
N GLY A 37 -20.52 13.70 -4.57
CA GLY A 37 -21.98 13.90 -4.59
C GLY A 37 -22.79 12.98 -3.67
N LEU A 38 -22.17 12.02 -2.98
CA LEU A 38 -22.90 11.10 -2.10
C LEU A 38 -23.44 11.83 -0.85
N PRO A 39 -24.68 11.54 -0.41
CA PRO A 39 -25.38 12.34 0.62
C PRO A 39 -24.76 12.24 2.02
N PHE A 40 -23.90 11.26 2.26
CA PHE A 40 -23.21 11.03 3.52
C PHE A 40 -21.75 11.49 3.51
N VAL A 41 -21.24 12.02 2.40
CA VAL A 41 -19.91 12.66 2.36
C VAL A 41 -19.99 13.98 3.12
N HIS A 42 -19.04 14.18 4.03
CA HIS A 42 -19.06 15.28 4.98
C HIS A 42 -18.06 16.37 4.60
N SER A 43 -18.54 17.61 4.50
CA SER A 43 -17.74 18.81 4.21
C SER A 43 -17.12 18.86 2.82
N HIS A 44 -16.18 17.96 2.50
CA HIS A 44 -15.51 17.89 1.21
C HIS A 44 -14.72 16.58 1.06
N LEU A 45 -14.55 16.13 -0.19
CA LEU A 45 -13.59 15.10 -0.57
C LEU A 45 -12.22 15.77 -0.77
N ALA A 46 -11.13 15.19 -0.24
CA ALA A 46 -9.78 15.69 -0.46
C ALA A 46 -9.01 14.79 -1.46
N VAL A 47 -8.31 15.39 -2.42
CA VAL A 47 -7.65 14.70 -3.53
C VAL A 47 -6.16 15.00 -3.53
N MET A 48 -5.36 13.95 -3.43
CA MET A 48 -3.91 14.02 -3.40
C MET A 48 -3.32 14.08 -4.82
N PRO A 49 -2.06 14.52 -4.99
CA PRO A 49 -1.42 14.62 -6.30
C PRO A 49 -1.20 13.28 -7.02
N ASP A 50 -1.30 12.14 -6.32
CA ASP A 50 -1.14 10.79 -6.87
C ASP A 50 -2.49 10.14 -7.25
N VAL A 51 -3.56 10.94 -7.33
CA VAL A 51 -4.90 10.45 -7.65
C VAL A 51 -4.96 9.78 -9.02
N HIS A 52 -5.61 8.63 -9.07
CA HIS A 52 -5.90 7.91 -10.30
C HIS A 52 -7.13 7.05 -10.15
N PHE A 53 -7.63 6.53 -11.27
CA PHE A 53 -8.82 5.71 -11.29
C PHE A 53 -8.63 4.43 -10.45
N GLY A 54 -9.64 4.13 -9.62
CA GLY A 54 -9.60 2.97 -8.72
C GLY A 54 -10.88 2.15 -8.76
N ARG A 55 -10.86 1.00 -8.07
CA ARG A 55 -12.04 0.13 -7.95
C ARG A 55 -12.97 0.67 -6.87
N GLY A 56 -14.10 1.25 -7.29
CA GLY A 56 -15.12 1.79 -6.38
C GLY A 56 -14.89 3.25 -6.01
N ALA A 57 -13.71 3.59 -5.52
CA ALA A 57 -13.25 4.97 -5.34
C ALA A 57 -11.87 5.17 -5.97
N THR A 58 -11.47 6.42 -6.17
CA THR A 58 -10.12 6.76 -6.64
C THR A 58 -9.08 6.43 -5.57
N VAL A 59 -7.90 5.98 -6.01
CA VAL A 59 -6.70 5.97 -5.16
C VAL A 59 -6.24 7.41 -4.95
N GLY A 60 -5.61 7.72 -3.82
CA GLY A 60 -5.14 9.08 -3.52
C GLY A 60 -6.28 10.04 -3.12
N SER A 61 -7.38 9.53 -2.56
CA SER A 61 -8.48 10.34 -2.05
C SER A 61 -8.76 10.11 -0.56
N VAL A 62 -9.27 11.16 0.10
CA VAL A 62 -9.81 11.08 1.47
C VAL A 62 -11.30 11.43 1.40
N ILE A 63 -12.13 10.48 1.82
CA ILE A 63 -13.59 10.54 1.72
C ILE A 63 -14.16 10.53 3.15
N PRO A 64 -14.31 11.71 3.79
CA PRO A 64 -14.93 11.79 5.11
C PRO A 64 -16.43 11.51 5.01
N THR A 65 -16.95 10.62 5.85
CA THR A 65 -18.37 10.27 5.88
C THR A 65 -19.00 10.55 7.24
N LYS A 66 -20.31 10.78 7.28
CA LYS A 66 -21.12 10.80 8.51
C LYS A 66 -22.19 9.71 8.45
N GLY A 67 -22.21 8.83 9.45
CA GLY A 67 -23.23 7.79 9.57
C GLY A 67 -23.17 6.68 8.50
N ALA A 68 -22.08 6.61 7.74
CA ALA A 68 -21.90 5.61 6.68
C ALA A 68 -20.44 5.13 6.60
N ILE A 69 -20.25 3.89 6.15
CA ILE A 69 -18.96 3.31 5.79
C ILE A 69 -19.03 2.90 4.31
N ILE A 70 -17.95 3.14 3.57
CA ILE A 70 -17.83 2.74 2.16
C ILE A 70 -16.69 1.72 2.05
N PRO A 71 -16.95 0.40 2.15
CA PRO A 71 -15.88 -0.60 2.12
C PRO A 71 -15.01 -0.52 0.84
N ALA A 72 -15.62 -0.22 -0.30
CA ALA A 72 -14.91 -0.08 -1.57
C ALA A 72 -13.92 1.11 -1.59
N ALA A 73 -14.11 2.11 -0.73
CA ALA A 73 -13.20 3.26 -0.62
C ALA A 73 -11.95 2.96 0.21
N VAL A 74 -11.92 1.85 0.97
CA VAL A 74 -10.75 1.42 1.74
C VAL A 74 -9.71 0.74 0.82
N GLY A 75 -10.18 0.10 -0.24
CA GLY A 75 -9.36 -0.70 -1.15
C GLY A 75 -9.42 -2.20 -0.86
N VAL A 76 -8.96 -2.99 -1.82
CA VAL A 76 -8.98 -4.46 -1.74
C VAL A 76 -7.93 -5.03 -0.78
N ASP A 77 -6.84 -4.29 -0.57
CA ASP A 77 -5.72 -4.67 0.30
C ASP A 77 -5.76 -3.82 1.58
N ILE A 78 -6.65 -4.19 2.49
CA ILE A 78 -6.89 -3.45 3.73
C ILE A 78 -5.65 -3.52 4.62
N GLY A 79 -5.12 -2.35 4.98
CA GLY A 79 -3.90 -2.24 5.78
C GLY A 79 -2.62 -2.17 4.94
N CYS A 80 -2.73 -2.11 3.61
CA CYS A 80 -1.62 -1.72 2.76
C CYS A 80 -1.06 -0.37 3.24
N GLY A 81 0.26 -0.32 3.40
CA GLY A 81 0.94 0.82 3.98
C GLY A 81 2.43 0.57 4.12
N MET A 82 3.12 1.56 4.67
CA MET A 82 4.58 1.53 4.82
C MET A 82 4.96 1.55 6.29
N MET A 83 6.02 0.81 6.62
CA MET A 83 6.73 0.91 7.89
C MET A 83 8.17 1.34 7.63
N ALA A 84 8.69 2.22 8.48
CA ALA A 84 10.08 2.65 8.45
C ALA A 84 10.71 2.45 9.84
N ILE A 85 11.92 1.92 9.87
CA ILE A 85 12.72 1.76 11.08
C ILE A 85 14.00 2.57 10.92
N ARG A 86 14.23 3.49 11.86
CA ARG A 86 15.46 4.28 11.90
C ARG A 86 16.60 3.42 12.45
N THR A 87 17.71 3.36 11.73
CA THR A 87 18.95 2.73 12.20
C THR A 87 19.91 3.79 12.75
N SER A 88 20.98 3.35 13.42
CA SER A 88 22.10 4.21 13.79
C SER A 88 23.11 4.42 12.65
N LEU A 89 22.90 3.77 11.50
CA LEU A 89 23.81 3.85 10.35
C LEU A 89 23.53 5.11 9.52
N THR A 90 24.58 5.63 8.93
CA THR A 90 24.57 6.72 7.96
C THR A 90 24.90 6.19 6.56
N ALA A 91 24.77 7.03 5.54
CA ALA A 91 25.17 6.65 4.18
C ALA A 91 26.67 6.27 4.09
N ASN A 92 27.53 6.88 4.92
CA ASN A 92 28.97 6.60 4.93
C ASN A 92 29.32 5.24 5.55
N ASP A 93 28.40 4.65 6.32
CA ASP A 93 28.58 3.31 6.89
C ASP A 93 28.21 2.20 5.90
N LEU A 94 27.66 2.57 4.73
CA LEU A 94 27.22 1.64 3.71
C LEU A 94 28.26 1.50 2.59
N PRO A 95 28.45 0.29 2.04
CA PRO A 95 29.28 0.10 0.86
C PRO A 95 28.64 0.75 -0.38
N ASP A 96 29.46 1.08 -1.38
CA ASP A 96 29.00 1.62 -2.67
C ASP A 96 27.97 0.69 -3.36
N SER A 97 28.09 -0.62 -3.15
CA SER A 97 27.13 -1.62 -3.64
C SER A 97 26.29 -2.20 -2.50
N LEU A 98 24.98 -1.98 -2.56
CA LEU A 98 24.00 -2.58 -1.64
C LEU A 98 23.54 -3.99 -2.05
N SER A 99 24.19 -4.61 -3.04
CA SER A 99 23.82 -5.93 -3.57
C SER A 99 23.77 -7.01 -2.49
N ALA A 100 24.78 -7.06 -1.61
CA ALA A 100 24.84 -8.01 -0.51
C ALA A 100 23.72 -7.79 0.53
N VAL A 101 23.40 -6.52 0.83
CA VAL A 101 22.32 -6.16 1.76
C VAL A 101 20.97 -6.61 1.19
N ARG A 102 20.72 -6.30 -0.09
CA ARG A 102 19.50 -6.73 -0.81
C ARG A 102 19.36 -8.25 -0.82
N ALA A 103 20.42 -8.99 -1.16
CA ALA A 103 20.39 -10.45 -1.19
C ALA A 103 20.05 -11.06 0.19
N GLU A 104 20.59 -10.49 1.27
CA GLU A 104 20.27 -10.92 2.62
C GLU A 104 18.83 -10.57 3.04
N ILE A 105 18.27 -9.46 2.55
CA ILE A 105 16.86 -9.11 2.76
C ILE A 105 15.96 -10.12 2.05
N GLU A 106 16.17 -10.36 0.76
CA GLU A 106 15.38 -11.31 -0.04
C GLU A 106 15.45 -12.75 0.52
N ARG A 107 16.61 -13.15 1.06
CA ARG A 107 16.77 -14.46 1.73
C ARG A 107 15.99 -14.57 3.04
N LYS A 108 15.78 -13.45 3.76
CA LYS A 108 15.16 -13.42 5.09
C LYS A 108 13.68 -13.05 5.06
N ILE A 109 13.24 -12.30 4.06
CA ILE A 109 11.88 -11.81 3.90
C ILE A 109 11.25 -12.59 2.74
N PRO A 110 10.33 -13.53 3.01
CA PRO A 110 9.60 -14.23 1.97
C PRO A 110 8.80 -13.23 1.12
N VAL A 111 8.87 -13.38 -0.20
CA VAL A 111 8.12 -12.57 -1.17
C VAL A 111 7.41 -13.48 -2.18
N GLY A 112 6.24 -13.07 -2.68
CA GLY A 112 5.51 -13.76 -3.75
C GLY A 112 4.01 -13.91 -3.48
N ASN A 113 3.18 -13.56 -4.46
CA ASN A 113 1.72 -13.42 -4.32
C ASN A 113 0.91 -14.31 -5.30
N GLY A 114 1.37 -15.53 -5.65
CA GLY A 114 0.64 -16.36 -6.64
C GLY A 114 0.78 -17.88 -6.47
N PRO A 115 -0.04 -18.67 -7.20
CA PRO A 115 0.16 -20.10 -7.38
C PRO A 115 1.54 -20.34 -8.01
N GLY A 116 2.45 -21.02 -7.30
CA GLY A 116 3.85 -21.19 -7.71
C GLY A 116 4.81 -20.13 -7.17
N GLY A 117 4.35 -19.18 -6.35
CA GLY A 117 5.26 -18.35 -5.55
C GLY A 117 5.90 -19.15 -4.41
N ASN A 118 7.14 -18.83 -4.08
CA ASN A 118 7.93 -19.53 -3.04
C ASN A 118 7.44 -19.27 -1.60
N HIS A 119 6.22 -18.74 -1.41
CA HIS A 119 5.62 -18.55 -0.09
C HIS A 119 5.30 -19.88 0.62
N LYS A 120 5.20 -20.98 -0.16
CA LYS A 120 5.13 -22.36 0.36
C LYS A 120 6.51 -22.92 0.67
N ASP A 121 7.56 -22.35 0.08
CA ASP A 121 8.91 -22.81 0.34
C ASP A 121 9.30 -22.37 1.74
N THR A 122 9.91 -23.30 2.47
CA THR A 122 10.45 -22.98 3.77
C THR A 122 11.51 -21.89 3.58
N PRO A 123 11.40 -20.73 4.26
CA PRO A 123 12.38 -19.66 4.13
C PRO A 123 13.79 -20.23 4.33
N ALA A 124 14.78 -19.80 3.53
CA ALA A 124 16.12 -20.39 3.54
C ALA A 124 16.73 -20.46 4.96
N ARG A 125 16.38 -19.50 5.83
CA ARG A 125 16.74 -19.51 7.25
C ARG A 125 16.04 -20.63 8.04
N ALA A 126 14.73 -20.84 7.86
CA ALA A 126 14.00 -21.92 8.51
C ALA A 126 14.48 -23.30 8.02
N ALA A 127 14.76 -23.45 6.72
CA ALA A 127 15.33 -24.67 6.16
C ALA A 127 16.73 -24.95 6.72
N THR A 128 17.57 -23.92 6.84
CA THR A 128 18.90 -24.03 7.46
C THR A 128 18.82 -24.35 8.95
N ALA A 129 17.92 -23.71 9.69
CA ALA A 129 17.72 -23.98 11.11
C ALA A 129 17.20 -25.40 11.35
N LEU A 130 16.25 -25.87 10.53
CA LEU A 130 15.74 -27.23 10.59
C LEU A 130 16.84 -28.26 10.33
N ARG A 131 17.63 -28.07 9.25
CA ARG A 131 18.78 -28.94 8.96
C ARG A 131 19.79 -28.96 10.11
N ASN A 132 20.13 -27.80 10.66
CA ASN A 132 21.12 -27.72 11.74
C ASN A 132 20.60 -28.25 13.09
N SER A 133 19.28 -28.39 13.26
CA SER A 133 18.68 -28.85 14.51
C SER A 133 18.81 -30.36 14.73
N GLY A 134 19.13 -31.13 13.67
CA GLY A 134 19.13 -32.60 13.71
C GLY A 134 17.75 -33.21 13.99
N LEU A 135 16.68 -32.39 13.95
CA LEU A 135 15.31 -32.82 14.23
C LEU A 135 14.79 -33.85 13.21
N PRO A 136 15.05 -33.71 11.89
CA PRO A 136 14.60 -34.70 10.91
C PRO A 136 15.13 -36.10 11.19
N GLU A 137 16.44 -36.23 11.46
CA GLU A 137 17.09 -37.51 11.75
C GLU A 137 16.63 -38.13 13.08
N ARG A 138 16.12 -37.30 13.99
CA ARG A 138 15.51 -37.76 15.24
C ARG A 138 14.07 -38.20 15.04
N LEU A 139 13.32 -37.55 14.15
CA LEU A 139 11.94 -37.91 13.83
C LEU A 139 11.87 -39.28 13.13
N ASP A 140 12.77 -39.51 12.17
CA ASP A 140 12.87 -40.77 11.41
C ASP A 140 13.21 -41.99 12.27
N LYS A 141 13.70 -41.79 13.50
CA LYS A 141 13.98 -42.87 14.45
C LYS A 141 12.78 -43.26 15.30
N VAL A 142 11.73 -42.45 15.30
CA VAL A 142 10.54 -42.61 16.16
C VAL A 142 9.28 -42.90 15.32
N LEU A 143 9.36 -42.70 14.00
CA LEU A 143 8.43 -43.20 13.00
C LEU A 143 8.91 -44.55 12.46
#